data_AF-A0A3B8SQQ9-F1
#
_entry.id   AF-A0A3B8SQQ9-F1
#
_cell.length_a   1.000
_cell.length_b   1.000
_cell.length_c   1.000
_cell.angle_alpha   90.00
_cell.angle_beta   90.00
_cell.angle_gamma   90.00
#
_symmetry.space_group_name_H-M   'P 1'
#
loop_
_entity.id
_entity.type
_entity.pdbx_description
1 polymer ?
#
loop_
_entity_poly.entity_id
_entity_poly.type
_entity_poly.pdbx_seq_one_letter_code
_entity_poly.pdbx_strand_id
1 'polypeptide(L)'
;MVMKMEKKKIIFIVIATLIILFASGSMIYSSIVLNKNQKELDKRLVELTLPELQDKVKNKDTFILVYTQTECGHCANYKPKLKKILLENDLTAYEISLDKLSKSERSELNQIANPQDNGTPTTIFIKEGTEARISSRLVGNQEEHKIKEKLIEQGFIKE
;
A
#
# COMPACT_ATOMS: atom_id res chain seq x y z
N MET A 1 -49.63 22.48 37.93
CA MET A 1 -48.26 22.77 37.41
C MET A 1 -47.34 21.55 37.35
N VAL A 2 -47.65 20.45 38.04
CA VAL A 2 -46.80 19.24 38.18
C VAL A 2 -46.62 18.43 36.88
N MET A 3 -47.65 18.30 36.03
CA MET A 3 -47.60 17.51 34.78
C MET A 3 -46.64 18.04 33.69
N LYS A 4 -46.27 19.33 33.72
CA LYS A 4 -45.45 19.97 32.65
C LYS A 4 -43.95 19.67 32.81
N MET A 5 -43.53 19.29 34.02
CA MET A 5 -42.13 19.04 34.38
C MET A 5 -41.68 17.62 34.02
N GLU A 6 -42.57 16.62 34.15
CA GLU A 6 -42.27 15.23 33.79
C GLU A 6 -42.19 15.00 32.27
N LYS A 7 -43.06 15.66 31.49
CA LYS A 7 -43.00 15.61 30.02
C LYS A 7 -41.70 16.16 29.46
N LYS A 8 -41.15 17.23 30.04
CA LYS A 8 -39.85 17.81 29.64
C LYS A 8 -38.68 16.85 29.93
N LYS A 9 -38.72 16.12 31.05
CA LYS A 9 -37.71 15.09 31.38
C LYS A 9 -37.76 13.92 30.39
N ILE A 10 -38.97 13.45 30.05
CA ILE A 10 -39.15 12.37 29.06
C ILE A 10 -38.63 12.82 27.67
N ILE A 11 -38.97 14.03 27.23
CA ILE A 11 -38.47 14.60 25.96
C ILE A 11 -36.93 14.68 25.97
N PHE A 12 -36.33 15.12 27.07
CA PHE A 12 -34.88 15.19 27.21
C PHE A 12 -34.21 13.81 27.11
N ILE A 13 -34.79 12.79 27.76
CA ILE A 13 -34.28 11.40 27.68
C ILE A 13 -34.36 10.87 26.26
N VAL A 14 -35.48 11.09 25.56
CA VAL A 14 -35.64 10.65 24.16
C VAL A 14 -34.61 11.32 23.25
N ILE A 15 -34.42 12.63 23.38
CA ILE A 15 -33.40 13.37 22.60
C ILE A 15 -31.99 12.85 22.91
N ALA A 16 -31.66 12.63 24.19
CA ALA A 16 -30.36 12.08 24.58
C ALA A 16 -30.12 10.68 23.98
N THR A 17 -31.13 9.80 23.99
CA THR A 17 -31.01 8.46 23.39
C THR A 17 -30.84 8.50 21.86
N LEU A 18 -31.53 9.40 21.16
CA LEU A 18 -31.37 9.59 19.71
C LEU A 18 -29.97 10.11 19.35
N ILE A 19 -29.43 11.05 20.14
CA ILE A 19 -28.07 11.56 19.94
C ILE A 19 -27.04 10.44 20.13
N ILE A 20 -27.22 9.58 21.14
CA ILE A 20 -26.33 8.44 21.40
C ILE A 20 -26.36 7.44 20.23
N LEU A 21 -27.54 7.12 19.69
CA LEU A 21 -27.69 6.23 18.54
C LEU A 21 -27.05 6.80 17.26
N PHE A 22 -27.16 8.12 17.05
CA PHE A 22 -26.54 8.77 15.90
C PHE A 22 -25.02 8.81 16.01
N ALA A 23 -24.49 9.10 17.22
CA ALA A 23 -23.05 9.10 17.48
C ALA A 23 -22.44 7.70 17.32
N SER A 24 -23.10 6.66 17.85
CA SER A 24 -22.63 5.27 17.71
C SER A 24 -22.72 4.78 16.26
N GLY A 25 -23.79 5.12 15.54
CA GLY A 25 -23.94 4.82 14.12
C GLY A 25 -22.86 5.47 13.24
N SER A 26 -22.53 6.73 13.51
CA SER A 26 -21.44 7.44 12.80
C SER A 26 -20.08 6.80 13.04
N MET A 27 -19.80 6.34 14.27
CA MET A 27 -18.53 5.71 14.61
C MET A 27 -18.37 4.36 13.88
N ILE A 28 -19.43 3.54 13.87
CA ILE A 28 -19.47 2.26 13.14
C ILE A 28 -19.31 2.49 11.63
N TYR A 29 -20.00 3.48 11.06
CA TYR A 29 -19.89 3.83 9.64
C TYR A 29 -18.45 4.20 9.26
N SER A 30 -17.80 5.07 10.04
CA SER A 30 -16.39 5.44 9.81
C SER A 30 -15.44 4.24 9.85
N SER A 31 -15.61 3.32 10.82
CA SER A 31 -14.81 2.09 10.88
C SER A 31 -14.97 1.21 9.64
N ILE A 32 -16.21 1.07 9.14
CA ILE A 32 -16.48 0.29 7.92
C ILE A 32 -15.80 0.93 6.70
N VAL A 33 -15.91 2.26 6.55
CA VAL A 33 -15.30 3.00 5.44
C VAL A 33 -13.77 2.90 5.49
N LEU A 34 -13.16 3.09 6.66
CA LEU A 34 -11.70 2.97 6.83
C LEU A 34 -11.20 1.56 6.51
N ASN A 35 -11.89 0.53 6.98
CA ASN A 35 -11.52 -0.86 6.69
C ASN A 35 -11.61 -1.16 5.19
N LYS A 36 -12.64 -0.67 4.52
CA LYS A 36 -12.78 -0.81 3.06
C LYS A 36 -11.63 -0.13 2.33
N ASN A 37 -11.28 1.10 2.71
CA ASN A 37 -10.17 1.85 2.09
C ASN A 37 -8.83 1.15 2.29
N GLN A 38 -8.58 0.62 3.50
CA GLN A 38 -7.36 -0.14 3.78
C GLN A 38 -7.27 -1.40 2.91
N LYS A 39 -8.38 -2.14 2.77
CA LYS A 39 -8.44 -3.31 1.91
C LYS A 39 -8.17 -2.99 0.43
N GLU A 40 -8.61 -1.82 -0.05
CA GLU A 40 -8.30 -1.37 -1.41
C GLU A 40 -6.81 -1.00 -1.56
N LEU A 41 -6.20 -0.35 -0.58
CA LEU A 41 -4.76 -0.06 -0.57
C LEU A 41 -3.92 -1.33 -0.54
N ASP A 42 -4.32 -2.34 0.23
CA ASP A 42 -3.57 -3.59 0.36
C ASP A 42 -3.57 -4.42 -0.93
N LYS A 43 -4.59 -4.30 -1.78
CA LYS A 43 -4.60 -4.90 -3.12
C LYS A 43 -3.60 -4.29 -4.09
N ARG A 44 -3.12 -3.07 -3.82
CA ARG A 44 -2.23 -2.32 -4.74
C ARG A 44 -0.76 -2.71 -4.58
N LEU A 45 -0.38 -3.37 -3.50
CA LEU A 45 0.98 -3.88 -3.27
C LEU A 45 0.90 -5.34 -2.84
N VAL A 46 1.09 -6.24 -3.78
CA VAL A 46 0.86 -7.68 -3.62
C VAL A 46 2.17 -8.40 -3.32
N GLU A 47 2.20 -9.19 -2.26
CA GLU A 47 3.37 -10.03 -1.94
C GLU A 47 3.54 -11.13 -3.00
N LEU A 48 4.77 -11.30 -3.48
CA LEU A 48 5.17 -12.39 -4.37
C LEU A 48 6.17 -13.31 -3.68
N THR A 49 6.03 -14.59 -4.01
CA THR A 49 7.10 -15.57 -3.86
C THR A 49 8.12 -15.43 -4.99
N LEU A 50 9.32 -15.98 -4.80
CA LEU A 50 10.34 -15.97 -5.86
C LEU A 50 9.90 -16.72 -7.14
N PRO A 51 9.25 -17.89 -7.07
CA PRO A 51 8.74 -18.56 -8.27
C PRO A 51 7.73 -17.71 -9.05
N GLU A 52 6.81 -17.03 -8.39
CA GLU A 52 5.85 -16.15 -9.07
C GLU A 52 6.55 -14.97 -9.75
N LEU A 53 7.59 -14.41 -9.12
CA LEU A 53 8.41 -13.38 -9.75
C LEU A 53 9.14 -13.92 -11.00
N GLN A 54 9.72 -15.12 -10.93
CA GLN A 54 10.37 -15.78 -12.05
C GLN A 54 9.40 -16.01 -13.22
N ASP A 55 8.18 -16.45 -12.93
CA ASP A 55 7.14 -16.66 -13.94
C ASP A 55 6.77 -15.35 -14.65
N LYS A 56 6.60 -14.26 -13.90
CA LYS A 56 6.33 -12.92 -14.46
C LYS A 56 7.46 -12.44 -15.38
N VAL A 57 8.70 -12.61 -14.93
CA VAL A 57 9.90 -12.28 -15.72
C VAL A 57 9.95 -13.10 -17.00
N LYS A 58 9.73 -14.41 -16.91
CA LYS A 58 9.72 -15.33 -18.06
C LYS A 58 8.61 -15.00 -19.07
N ASN A 59 7.44 -14.58 -18.57
CA ASN A 59 6.31 -14.15 -19.38
C ASN A 59 6.50 -12.77 -20.02
N LYS A 60 7.64 -12.10 -19.74
CA LYS A 60 7.95 -10.75 -20.19
C LYS A 60 6.94 -9.71 -19.70
N ASP A 61 6.41 -9.90 -18.50
CA ASP A 61 5.53 -8.92 -17.88
C ASP A 61 6.27 -7.58 -17.67
N THR A 62 5.51 -6.47 -17.76
CA THR A 62 5.96 -5.13 -17.34
C THR A 62 5.26 -4.75 -16.04
N PHE A 63 6.02 -4.55 -14.97
CA PHE A 63 5.48 -4.35 -13.62
C PHE A 63 6.44 -3.60 -12.69
N ILE A 64 5.91 -3.18 -11.54
CA ILE A 64 6.65 -2.52 -10.47
C ILE A 64 6.98 -3.56 -9.39
N LEU A 65 8.25 -3.70 -9.03
CA LEU A 65 8.74 -4.63 -8.01
C LEU A 65 9.30 -3.83 -6.83
N VAL A 66 9.00 -4.25 -5.61
CA VAL A 66 9.43 -3.57 -4.38
C VAL A 66 10.12 -4.56 -3.44
N TYR A 67 11.37 -4.28 -3.12
CA TYR A 67 12.13 -5.03 -2.12
C TYR A 67 11.82 -4.49 -0.74
N THR A 68 11.43 -5.39 0.17
CA THR A 68 11.03 -5.05 1.54
C THR A 68 11.61 -6.04 2.53
N GLN A 69 11.43 -5.74 3.82
CA GLN A 69 11.77 -6.61 4.96
C GLN A 69 10.69 -6.43 6.03
N THR A 70 10.53 -7.42 6.92
CA THR A 70 9.44 -7.47 7.91
C THR A 70 9.53 -6.31 8.92
N GLU A 71 10.68 -6.14 9.57
CA GLU A 71 10.90 -5.09 10.59
C GLU A 71 11.62 -3.87 10.00
N CYS A 72 10.96 -3.17 9.08
CA CYS A 72 11.57 -2.08 8.32
C CYS A 72 10.81 -0.75 8.51
N GLY A 73 11.33 0.15 9.35
CA GLY A 73 10.73 1.46 9.62
C GLY A 73 10.59 2.35 8.37
N HIS A 74 11.56 2.31 7.47
CA HIS A 74 11.46 3.02 6.18
C HIS A 74 10.36 2.44 5.29
N CYS A 75 10.16 1.12 5.33
CA CYS A 75 9.11 0.45 4.57
C CYS A 75 7.73 0.84 5.11
N ALA A 76 7.57 0.92 6.44
CA ALA A 76 6.34 1.36 7.08
C ALA A 76 5.91 2.77 6.65
N ASN A 77 6.88 3.67 6.41
CA ASN A 77 6.60 5.03 5.93
C ASN A 77 6.39 5.10 4.41
N TYR A 78 7.09 4.26 3.65
CA TYR A 78 7.04 4.29 2.18
C TYR A 78 5.81 3.60 1.59
N LYS A 79 5.45 2.40 2.10
CA LYS A 79 4.36 1.59 1.56
C LYS A 79 3.03 2.35 1.49
N PRO A 80 2.60 3.14 2.51
CA PRO A 80 1.35 3.90 2.44
C PRO A 80 1.35 4.92 1.29
N LYS A 81 2.45 5.64 1.10
CA LYS A 81 2.61 6.63 0.01
C LYS A 81 2.56 5.96 -1.35
N LEU A 82 3.29 4.86 -1.52
CA LEU A 82 3.26 4.10 -2.76
C LEU A 82 1.85 3.53 -3.05
N LYS A 83 1.23 2.85 -2.09
CA LYS A 83 -0.13 2.27 -2.24
C LYS A 83 -1.16 3.32 -2.63
N LYS A 84 -1.10 4.52 -2.03
CA LYS A 84 -1.97 5.64 -2.38
C LYS A 84 -1.82 6.04 -3.86
N ILE A 85 -0.59 6.23 -4.32
CA ILE A 85 -0.30 6.61 -5.72
C ILE A 85 -0.74 5.50 -6.69
N LEU A 86 -0.50 4.24 -6.34
CA LEU A 86 -0.95 3.10 -7.14
C LEU A 86 -2.47 3.04 -7.21
N LEU A 87 -3.18 3.27 -6.10
CA LEU A 87 -4.65 3.33 -6.07
C LEU A 87 -5.19 4.47 -6.94
N GLU A 88 -4.62 5.66 -6.84
CA GLU A 88 -5.00 6.84 -7.62
C GLU A 88 -4.87 6.62 -9.14
N ASN A 89 -3.99 5.71 -9.56
CA ASN A 89 -3.68 5.46 -10.97
C ASN A 89 -4.09 4.06 -11.46
N ASP A 90 -4.88 3.33 -10.66
CA ASP A 90 -5.29 1.94 -10.91
C ASP A 90 -4.15 0.97 -11.25
N LEU A 91 -2.99 1.19 -10.62
CA LEU A 91 -1.80 0.35 -10.80
C LEU A 91 -1.70 -0.70 -9.69
N THR A 92 -0.94 -1.76 -9.97
CA THR A 92 -0.55 -2.76 -8.97
C THR A 92 0.97 -2.92 -9.00
N ALA A 93 1.60 -2.85 -7.84
CA ALA A 93 2.98 -3.21 -7.64
C ALA A 93 3.07 -4.53 -6.87
N TYR A 94 4.24 -5.14 -6.94
CA TYR A 94 4.53 -6.41 -6.30
C TYR A 94 5.67 -6.25 -5.31
N GLU A 95 5.63 -6.95 -4.19
CA GLU A 95 6.70 -6.92 -3.19
C GLU A 95 7.28 -8.29 -2.89
N ILE A 96 8.59 -8.33 -2.63
CA ILE A 96 9.28 -9.53 -2.14
C ILE A 96 10.02 -9.18 -0.85
N SER A 97 9.85 -10.01 0.17
CA SER A 97 10.46 -9.80 1.49
C SER A 97 11.84 -10.47 1.53
N LEU A 98 12.91 -9.69 1.50
CA LEU A 98 14.27 -10.19 1.35
C LEU A 98 14.74 -11.06 2.53
N ASP A 99 14.21 -10.81 3.72
CA ASP A 99 14.46 -11.54 4.97
C ASP A 99 13.73 -12.88 5.05
N LYS A 100 12.71 -13.11 4.21
CA LYS A 100 12.02 -14.40 4.10
C LYS A 100 12.69 -15.36 3.10
N LEU A 101 13.61 -14.88 2.28
CA LEU A 101 14.30 -15.68 1.27
C LEU A 101 15.49 -16.44 1.86
N SER A 102 15.62 -17.71 1.48
CA SER A 102 16.82 -18.50 1.70
C SER A 102 18.03 -17.95 0.94
N LYS A 103 19.22 -18.46 1.27
CA LYS A 103 20.46 -18.04 0.58
C LYS A 103 20.45 -18.36 -0.92
N SER A 104 19.89 -19.51 -1.31
CA SER A 104 19.76 -19.89 -2.73
C SER A 104 18.77 -18.99 -3.45
N GLU A 105 17.60 -18.73 -2.86
CA GLU A 105 16.60 -17.83 -3.43
C GLU A 105 17.13 -16.39 -3.57
N ARG A 106 17.95 -15.93 -2.62
CA ARG A 106 18.66 -14.64 -2.76
C ARG A 106 19.60 -14.63 -3.95
N SER A 107 20.35 -15.71 -4.19
CA SER A 107 21.24 -15.82 -5.34
C SER A 107 20.48 -15.78 -6.67
N GLU A 108 19.32 -16.42 -6.72
CA GLU A 108 18.43 -16.39 -7.89
C GLU A 108 17.81 -15.01 -8.10
N LEU A 109 17.32 -14.36 -7.04
CA LEU A 109 16.80 -12.99 -7.10
C LEU A 109 17.86 -12.01 -7.64
N ASN A 110 19.13 -12.19 -7.25
CA ASN A 110 20.23 -11.35 -7.72
C ASN A 110 20.40 -11.39 -9.24
N GLN A 111 20.02 -12.50 -9.89
CA GLN A 111 20.09 -12.64 -11.35
C GLN A 111 18.97 -11.88 -12.08
N ILE A 112 17.85 -11.62 -11.38
CA ILE A 112 16.71 -10.87 -11.93
C ILE A 112 16.95 -9.37 -11.71
N ALA A 113 17.16 -8.97 -10.47
CA ALA A 113 17.41 -7.59 -10.08
C ALA A 113 18.16 -7.55 -8.74
N ASN A 114 19.45 -7.25 -8.76
CA ASN A 114 20.30 -7.36 -7.59
C ASN A 114 19.92 -6.36 -6.46
N PRO A 115 19.51 -6.82 -5.25
CA PRO A 115 19.27 -5.99 -4.08
C PRO A 115 20.54 -5.51 -3.34
N GLN A 116 21.72 -6.12 -3.56
CA GLN A 116 22.88 -5.94 -2.68
C GLN A 116 23.38 -4.51 -2.52
N ASP A 117 23.15 -3.65 -3.51
CA ASP A 117 23.65 -2.27 -3.49
C ASP A 117 22.65 -1.27 -2.88
N ASN A 118 21.43 -1.70 -2.55
CA ASN A 118 20.35 -0.81 -2.12
C ASN A 118 19.68 -1.26 -0.81
N GLY A 119 19.40 -0.30 0.08
CA GLY A 119 18.62 -0.56 1.30
C GLY A 119 17.14 -0.85 1.01
N THR A 120 16.38 -1.25 2.04
CA THR A 120 14.92 -1.40 1.93
C THR A 120 14.18 -0.16 2.45
N PRO A 121 13.07 0.24 1.82
CA PRO A 121 12.49 -0.34 0.61
C PRO A 121 13.26 0.04 -0.65
N THR A 122 13.20 -0.77 -1.71
CA THR A 122 13.69 -0.37 -3.03
C THR A 122 12.66 -0.71 -4.09
N THR A 123 12.22 0.27 -4.86
CA THR A 123 11.31 0.07 -5.99
C THR A 123 12.09 -0.01 -7.30
N ILE A 124 11.78 -1.04 -8.07
CA ILE A 124 12.43 -1.43 -9.32
C ILE A 124 11.35 -1.54 -10.39
N PHE A 125 11.69 -1.13 -11.62
CA PHE A 125 10.79 -1.16 -12.75
C PHE A 125 11.22 -2.28 -13.69
N ILE A 126 10.37 -3.29 -13.84
CA ILE A 126 10.58 -4.40 -14.77
C ILE A 126 9.79 -4.09 -16.05
N LYS A 127 10.46 -4.14 -17.20
CA LYS A 127 9.88 -3.96 -18.53
C LYS A 127 10.26 -5.14 -19.41
N GLU A 128 9.26 -5.78 -20.02
CA GLU A 128 9.47 -6.94 -20.88
C GLU A 128 10.31 -8.04 -20.20
N GLY A 129 10.06 -8.27 -18.89
CA GLY A 129 10.79 -9.25 -18.08
C GLY A 129 12.21 -8.84 -17.65
N THR A 130 12.65 -7.62 -17.94
CA THR A 130 13.99 -7.14 -17.58
C THR A 130 13.94 -5.88 -16.74
N GLU A 131 14.88 -5.71 -15.82
CA GLU A 131 15.00 -4.44 -15.10
C GLU A 131 15.31 -3.30 -16.09
N ALA A 132 14.50 -2.22 -16.04
CA ALA A 132 14.62 -1.11 -16.97
C ALA A 132 16.00 -0.44 -16.87
N ARG A 133 16.34 0.14 -15.71
CA ARG A 133 17.67 0.73 -15.39
C ARG A 133 17.90 0.80 -13.89
N ILE A 134 19.10 0.51 -13.42
CA ILE A 134 19.47 0.66 -12.00
C ILE A 134 19.30 2.11 -11.51
N SER A 135 19.62 3.11 -12.34
CA SER A 135 19.44 4.53 -12.01
C SER A 135 17.98 4.97 -11.92
N SER A 136 17.03 4.14 -12.36
CA SER A 136 15.60 4.43 -12.22
C SER A 136 15.04 4.00 -10.86
N ARG A 137 15.78 3.22 -10.07
CA ARG A 137 15.30 2.70 -8.79
C ARG A 137 14.97 3.83 -7.81
N LEU A 138 13.91 3.64 -7.03
CA LEU A 138 13.62 4.46 -5.86
C LEU A 138 14.14 3.74 -4.62
N VAL A 139 15.17 4.28 -3.97
CA VAL A 139 15.80 3.66 -2.80
C VAL A 139 15.37 4.38 -1.52
N GLY A 140 14.96 3.61 -0.52
CA GLY A 140 14.53 4.11 0.78
C GLY A 140 13.17 4.81 0.75
N ASN A 141 12.89 5.53 1.82
CA ASN A 141 11.67 6.34 1.92
C ASN A 141 11.75 7.54 0.98
N GLN A 142 10.79 7.66 0.05
CA GLN A 142 10.71 8.76 -0.93
C GLN A 142 9.45 9.60 -0.74
N GLU A 143 9.52 10.88 -1.11
CA GLU A 143 8.37 11.78 -1.13
C GLU A 143 7.36 11.40 -2.22
N GLU A 144 6.06 11.72 -2.02
CA GLU A 144 5.01 11.36 -2.97
C GLU A 144 5.27 11.90 -4.38
N HIS A 145 5.74 13.15 -4.51
CA HIS A 145 6.05 13.75 -5.82
C HIS A 145 7.15 12.98 -6.56
N LYS A 146 8.23 12.58 -5.88
CA LYS A 146 9.31 11.80 -6.49
C LYS A 146 8.85 10.42 -6.96
N ILE A 147 7.95 9.79 -6.21
CA ILE A 147 7.35 8.51 -6.61
C ILE A 147 6.53 8.70 -7.89
N LYS A 148 5.68 9.74 -7.95
CA LYS A 148 4.88 10.06 -9.14
C LYS A 148 5.74 10.39 -10.35
N GLU A 149 6.72 11.29 -10.21
CA GLU A 149 7.68 11.65 -11.25
C GLU A 149 8.37 10.41 -11.82
N LYS A 150 8.87 9.52 -10.95
CA LYS A 150 9.54 8.31 -11.44
C LYS A 150 8.59 7.36 -12.16
N LEU A 151 7.35 7.21 -11.69
CA LEU A 151 6.34 6.40 -12.37
C LEU A 151 5.97 6.96 -13.75
N ILE A 152 5.93 8.28 -13.90
CA ILE A 152 5.74 8.97 -15.18
C ILE A 152 6.95 8.74 -16.09
N GLU A 153 8.17 8.99 -15.61
CA GLU A 153 9.42 8.76 -16.35
C GLU A 153 9.54 7.31 -16.85
N GLN A 154 9.04 6.35 -16.06
CA GLN A 154 9.03 4.94 -16.42
C GLN A 154 7.80 4.53 -17.23
N GLY A 155 6.86 5.43 -17.52
CA GLY A 155 5.71 5.17 -18.38
C GLY A 155 4.59 4.35 -17.74
N PHE A 156 4.57 4.22 -16.41
CA PHE A 156 3.49 3.56 -15.68
C PHE A 156 2.30 4.49 -15.44
N ILE A 157 2.54 5.80 -15.41
CA ILE A 157 1.51 6.85 -15.26
C ILE A 157 1.62 7.79 -16.47
N LYS A 158 0.48 8.28 -16.96
CA LYS A 158 0.42 9.33 -17.98
C LYS A 158 0.42 10.70 -17.30
N GLU A 159 1.09 11.69 -17.90
CA GLU A 159 1.03 13.10 -17.46
C GLU A 159 -0.38 13.69 -17.54
#